data_AF-A0A3B8ISS8-F1
#
_entry.id   AF-A0A3B8ISS8-F1
#
_cell.length_a   1.000
_cell.length_b   1.000
_cell.length_c   1.000
_cell.angle_alpha   90.00
_cell.angle_beta   90.00
_cell.angle_gamma   90.00
#
_symmetry.space_group_name_H-M   'P 1'
#
loop_
_entity.id
_entity.type
_entity.pdbx_description
1 polymer ?
#
loop_
_entity_poly.entity_id
_entity_poly.type
_entity_poly.pdbx_seq_one_letter_code
_entity_poly.pdbx_strand_id
1 'polypeptide(L)'
;MSVPSPSFLPWQFAIDTGGTFTDCLATSPYGERRRIKVLSSGVLRGTLVHHLGGAQYQILVRWPVHVDVFAGYTCYRPEAPEAKREVVALDPTVQVITLDAPFEKFTPGQAFELSGEEEAPVLAMRMITGTPLQVALPPLQLRLGSTKGTNALLERKGAPLTLLVTEGFADILRIGLQQRPDLFSLFIDQPEPLYTL
;
A
#
# COMPACT_ATOMS: atom_id res chain seq x y z
N MET A 1 -21.73 41.39 -8.40
CA MET A 1 -21.23 40.92 -7.08
C MET A 1 -21.06 39.42 -7.17
N SER A 2 -19.83 38.93 -7.26
CA SER A 2 -19.54 37.49 -7.21
C SER A 2 -19.65 37.02 -5.76
N VAL A 3 -20.54 36.08 -5.49
CA VAL A 3 -20.59 35.38 -4.20
C VAL A 3 -19.25 34.65 -4.04
N PRO A 4 -18.50 34.83 -2.93
CA PRO A 4 -17.28 34.05 -2.72
C PRO A 4 -17.69 32.58 -2.61
N SER A 5 -17.15 31.74 -3.50
CA SER A 5 -17.31 30.29 -3.37
C SER A 5 -16.75 29.87 -2.00
N PRO A 6 -17.45 29.06 -1.19
CA PRO A 6 -16.87 28.51 0.02
C PRO A 6 -15.59 27.77 -0.37
N SER A 7 -14.44 28.26 0.09
CA SER A 7 -13.16 27.61 -0.11
C SER A 7 -13.13 26.35 0.73
N PHE A 8 -13.72 25.27 0.22
CA PHE A 8 -13.55 23.97 0.84
C PHE A 8 -12.07 23.62 0.78
N LEU A 9 -11.45 23.43 1.94
CA LEU A 9 -10.09 22.92 1.99
C LEU A 9 -10.09 21.51 1.39
N PRO A 10 -9.09 21.15 0.56
CA PRO A 10 -8.98 19.79 0.08
C PRO A 10 -8.74 18.82 1.26
N TRP A 11 -8.97 17.52 1.05
CA TRP A 11 -8.54 16.51 2.01
C TRP A 11 -7.04 16.64 2.28
N GLN A 12 -6.61 16.42 3.52
CA GLN A 12 -5.19 16.43 3.87
C GLN A 12 -4.78 15.05 4.36
N PHE A 13 -3.79 14.46 3.70
CA PHE A 13 -3.25 13.14 4.04
C PHE A 13 -1.79 13.23 4.46
N ALA A 14 -1.45 12.53 5.55
CA ALA A 14 -0.10 12.20 5.94
C ALA A 14 0.01 10.68 6.03
N ILE A 15 0.81 10.09 5.15
CA ILE A 15 0.93 8.64 4.99
C ILE A 15 2.39 8.24 5.17
N ASP A 16 2.61 7.19 5.96
CA ASP A 16 3.93 6.57 6.12
C ASP A 16 3.83 5.09 5.72
N THR A 17 4.54 4.72 4.65
CA THR A 17 4.60 3.35 4.15
C THR A 17 5.91 2.67 4.59
N GLY A 18 5.79 1.81 5.60
CA GLY A 18 6.86 0.93 6.05
C GLY A 18 6.89 -0.41 5.31
N GLY A 19 7.72 -1.34 5.79
CA GLY A 19 7.86 -2.67 5.17
C GLY A 19 6.64 -3.58 5.29
N THR A 20 5.89 -3.49 6.39
CA THR A 20 4.73 -4.38 6.65
C THR A 20 3.40 -3.64 6.64
N PHE A 21 3.37 -2.43 7.20
CA PHE A 21 2.16 -1.63 7.34
C PHE A 21 2.34 -0.24 6.76
N THR A 22 1.23 0.31 6.30
CA THR A 22 1.10 1.70 5.90
C THR A 22 0.13 2.39 6.86
N ASP A 23 0.64 3.41 7.56
CA ASP A 23 -0.13 4.26 8.46
C ASP A 23 -0.63 5.49 7.71
N CYS A 24 -1.91 5.81 7.83
CA CYS A 24 -2.54 6.92 7.14
C CYS A 24 -3.37 7.76 8.12
N LEU A 25 -3.02 9.04 8.21
CA LEU A 25 -3.75 10.07 8.94
C LEU A 25 -4.38 11.02 7.93
N ALA A 26 -5.66 11.33 8.13
CA ALA A 26 -6.40 12.20 7.24
C ALA A 26 -7.18 13.27 8.00
N THR A 27 -7.29 14.46 7.41
CA THR A 27 -8.24 15.50 7.82
C THR A 27 -9.18 15.79 6.66
N SER A 28 -10.48 15.69 6.91
CA SER A 28 -11.51 15.97 5.90
C SER A 28 -11.61 17.48 5.60
N PRO A 29 -12.25 17.86 4.48
CA PRO A 29 -12.58 19.26 4.17
C PRO A 29 -13.35 19.99 5.27
N TYR A 30 -14.02 19.24 6.16
CA TYR A 30 -14.81 19.76 7.28
C TYR A 30 -14.05 19.74 8.61
N GLY A 31 -12.76 19.38 8.61
CA GLY A 31 -11.90 19.35 9.81
C GLY A 31 -11.97 18.06 10.63
N GLU A 32 -12.71 17.05 10.19
CA GLU A 32 -12.79 15.74 10.87
C GLU A 32 -11.47 14.97 10.68
N ARG A 33 -10.89 14.45 11.76
CA ARG A 33 -9.68 13.63 11.69
C ARG A 33 -10.02 12.14 11.66
N ARG A 34 -9.42 11.42 10.71
CA ARG A 34 -9.55 9.96 10.55
C ARG A 34 -8.17 9.32 10.52
N ARG A 35 -8.11 8.04 10.92
CA ARG A 35 -6.89 7.22 10.84
C ARG A 35 -7.22 5.83 10.35
N ILE A 36 -6.33 5.27 9.54
CA ILE A 36 -6.37 3.87 9.14
C ILE A 36 -4.95 3.31 9.07
N LYS A 37 -4.83 2.01 9.34
CA LYS A 37 -3.61 1.23 9.09
C LYS A 37 -3.98 0.10 8.13
N VAL A 38 -3.22 -0.03 7.05
CA VAL A 38 -3.40 -1.08 6.04
C VAL A 38 -2.10 -1.87 5.88
N LEU A 39 -2.14 -3.04 5.24
CA LEU A 39 -0.93 -3.77 4.86
C LEU A 39 -0.20 -3.02 3.75
N SER A 40 1.13 -2.95 3.83
CA SER A 40 1.96 -2.33 2.78
C SER A 40 1.89 -3.07 1.44
N SER A 41 1.38 -4.30 1.42
CA SER A 41 1.10 -5.04 0.18
C SER A 41 -0.11 -4.51 -0.59
N GLY A 42 -0.91 -3.61 -0.02
CA GLY A 42 -2.17 -3.17 -0.65
C GLY A 42 -3.28 -4.24 -0.66
N VAL A 43 -3.05 -5.36 0.04
CA VAL A 43 -4.02 -6.47 0.15
C VAL A 43 -4.82 -6.35 1.44
N LEU A 44 -6.13 -6.60 1.38
CA LEU A 44 -7.01 -6.72 2.53
C LEU A 44 -7.28 -8.19 2.84
N ARG A 45 -7.35 -8.55 4.12
CA ARG A 45 -7.58 -9.92 4.58
C ARG A 45 -8.84 -10.04 5.40
N GLY A 46 -9.58 -11.12 5.17
CA GLY A 46 -10.79 -11.48 5.93
C GLY A 46 -11.00 -12.98 6.00
N THR A 47 -12.10 -13.38 6.63
CA THR A 47 -12.51 -14.79 6.76
C THR A 47 -13.89 -14.99 6.15
N LEU A 48 -14.07 -16.05 5.36
CA LEU A 48 -15.39 -16.49 4.89
C LEU A 48 -16.06 -17.33 5.99
N VAL A 49 -17.26 -16.95 6.42
CA VAL A 49 -17.96 -17.56 7.57
C VAL A 49 -19.08 -18.48 7.12
N HIS A 50 -19.99 -17.99 6.28
CA HIS A 50 -21.14 -18.75 5.76
C HIS A 50 -21.31 -18.51 4.27
N HIS A 51 -21.71 -19.56 3.54
CA HIS A 51 -22.20 -19.42 2.17
C HIS A 51 -23.70 -19.17 2.22
N LEU A 52 -24.13 -18.01 1.74
CA LEU A 52 -25.53 -17.57 1.83
C LEU A 52 -26.36 -18.03 0.61
N GLY A 53 -25.70 -18.62 -0.40
CA GLY A 53 -26.30 -19.03 -1.67
C GLY A 53 -25.76 -18.21 -2.84
N GLY A 54 -25.74 -18.82 -4.03
CA GLY A 54 -25.16 -18.18 -5.22
C GLY A 54 -23.71 -17.75 -4.98
N ALA A 55 -23.37 -16.52 -5.37
CA ALA A 55 -22.05 -15.91 -5.19
C ALA A 55 -21.95 -15.03 -3.92
N GLN A 56 -22.82 -15.24 -2.92
CA GLN A 56 -22.88 -14.43 -1.71
C GLN A 56 -22.33 -15.17 -0.48
N TYR A 57 -21.48 -14.49 0.28
CA TYR A 57 -20.83 -15.04 1.45
C TYR A 57 -20.91 -14.06 2.63
N GLN A 58 -21.21 -14.59 3.81
CA GLN A 58 -20.97 -13.89 5.06
C GLN A 58 -19.46 -13.87 5.31
N ILE A 59 -18.91 -12.69 5.58
CA ILE A 59 -17.51 -12.50 5.91
C ILE A 59 -17.35 -12.03 7.35
N LEU A 60 -16.13 -12.19 7.87
CA LEU A 60 -15.66 -11.58 9.10
C LEU A 60 -14.45 -10.71 8.77
N VAL A 61 -14.61 -9.40 8.91
CA VAL A 61 -13.56 -8.40 8.69
C VAL A 61 -13.57 -7.34 9.80
N ARG A 62 -12.45 -6.64 9.96
CA ARG A 62 -12.29 -5.52 10.92
C ARG A 62 -11.84 -4.24 10.25
N TRP A 63 -12.11 -4.10 8.95
CA TRP A 63 -11.72 -2.94 8.17
C TRP A 63 -12.60 -1.74 8.58
N PRO A 64 -12.02 -0.56 8.88
CA PRO A 64 -12.78 0.60 9.35
C PRO A 64 -13.41 1.36 8.18
N VAL A 65 -14.33 0.70 7.48
CA VAL A 65 -15.11 1.28 6.37
C VAL A 65 -16.59 1.19 6.66
N HIS A 66 -17.35 2.17 6.19
CA HIS A 66 -18.80 2.27 6.40
C HIS A 66 -19.60 2.31 5.10
N VAL A 67 -18.91 2.37 3.96
CA VAL A 67 -19.49 2.38 2.61
C VAL A 67 -18.72 1.39 1.75
N ASP A 68 -19.37 0.87 0.72
CA ASP A 68 -18.71 -0.01 -0.24
C ASP A 68 -17.74 0.79 -1.11
N VAL A 69 -16.47 0.39 -1.07
CA VAL A 69 -15.39 0.91 -1.93
C VAL A 69 -14.68 -0.21 -2.70
N PHE A 70 -15.14 -1.45 -2.54
CA PHE A 70 -14.44 -2.65 -3.01
C PHE A 70 -15.04 -3.26 -4.26
N ALA A 71 -16.13 -2.70 -4.79
CA ALA A 71 -16.64 -3.09 -6.10
C ALA A 71 -15.51 -3.02 -7.17
N GLY A 72 -15.32 -4.11 -7.92
CA GLY A 72 -14.25 -4.32 -8.88
C GLY A 72 -12.92 -4.77 -8.29
N TYR A 73 -12.80 -4.98 -6.98
CA TYR A 73 -11.61 -5.62 -6.41
C TYR A 73 -11.56 -7.10 -6.79
N THR A 74 -10.36 -7.64 -6.93
CA THR A 74 -10.17 -9.09 -7.06
C THR A 74 -10.21 -9.75 -5.69
N CYS A 75 -11.08 -10.74 -5.52
CA CYS A 75 -11.17 -11.63 -4.37
C CYS A 75 -10.55 -12.99 -4.71
N TYR A 76 -9.67 -13.50 -3.86
CA TYR A 76 -9.12 -14.85 -4.00
C TYR A 76 -8.83 -15.47 -2.63
N ARG A 77 -8.62 -16.79 -2.63
CA ARG A 77 -8.21 -17.52 -1.42
C ARG A 77 -6.71 -17.81 -1.52
N PRO A 78 -5.92 -17.56 -0.46
CA PRO A 78 -4.49 -17.86 -0.50
C PRO A 78 -4.14 -19.32 -0.82
N GLU A 79 -5.02 -20.26 -0.50
CA GLU A 79 -4.88 -21.69 -0.80
C GLU A 79 -5.14 -22.05 -2.28
N ALA A 80 -5.79 -21.16 -3.03
CA ALA A 80 -6.15 -21.34 -4.44
C ALA A 80 -6.10 -19.98 -5.18
N PRO A 81 -4.91 -19.37 -5.32
CA PRO A 81 -4.75 -18.00 -5.82
C PRO A 81 -5.18 -17.80 -7.28
N GLU A 82 -5.23 -18.89 -8.07
CA GLU A 82 -5.74 -18.91 -9.44
C GLU A 82 -7.28 -18.80 -9.52
N ALA A 83 -7.99 -19.18 -8.46
CA ALA A 83 -9.45 -19.14 -8.40
C ALA A 83 -9.97 -17.73 -8.03
N LYS A 84 -9.58 -16.73 -8.82
CA LYS A 84 -9.95 -15.33 -8.65
C LYS A 84 -11.42 -15.09 -8.97
N ARG A 85 -12.02 -14.14 -8.26
CA ARG A 85 -13.37 -13.62 -8.46
C ARG A 85 -13.34 -12.10 -8.40
N GLU A 86 -14.30 -11.46 -9.01
CA GLU A 86 -14.50 -10.02 -8.89
C GLU A 86 -15.51 -9.74 -7.78
N VAL A 87 -15.23 -8.75 -6.95
CA VAL A 87 -16.20 -8.24 -5.96
C VAL A 87 -17.22 -7.37 -6.69
N VAL A 88 -18.47 -7.82 -6.72
CA VAL A 88 -19.58 -7.04 -7.29
C VAL A 88 -20.05 -6.00 -6.28
N ALA A 89 -20.16 -6.40 -5.01
CA ALA A 89 -20.56 -5.53 -3.92
C ALA A 89 -20.08 -6.07 -2.56
N LEU A 90 -19.87 -5.18 -1.61
CA LEU A 90 -19.61 -5.52 -0.21
C LEU A 90 -20.43 -4.61 0.70
N ASP A 91 -21.28 -5.21 1.55
CA ASP A 91 -21.96 -4.48 2.61
C ASP A 91 -21.14 -4.59 3.90
N PRO A 92 -20.49 -3.50 4.37
CA PRO A 92 -19.66 -3.53 5.56
C PRO A 92 -20.47 -3.59 6.87
N THR A 93 -21.77 -3.26 6.82
CA THR A 93 -22.66 -3.23 8.01
C THR A 93 -23.09 -4.64 8.38
N VAL A 94 -23.58 -5.41 7.41
CA VAL A 94 -23.95 -6.82 7.62
C VAL A 94 -22.81 -7.79 7.31
N GLN A 95 -21.66 -7.29 6.83
CA GLN A 95 -20.48 -8.07 6.46
C GLN A 95 -20.80 -9.17 5.45
N VAL A 96 -21.45 -8.79 4.36
CA VAL A 96 -21.76 -9.69 3.24
C VAL A 96 -20.99 -9.23 2.01
N ILE A 97 -20.31 -10.17 1.37
CA ILE A 97 -19.63 -9.97 0.09
C ILE A 97 -20.40 -10.69 -1.01
N THR A 98 -20.61 -10.01 -2.13
CA THR A 98 -21.18 -10.57 -3.36
C THR A 98 -20.10 -10.60 -4.42
N LEU A 99 -19.86 -11.77 -5.00
CA LEU A 99 -18.90 -11.98 -6.07
C LEU A 99 -19.61 -12.12 -7.42
N ASP A 100 -18.85 -12.02 -8.50
CA ASP A 100 -19.32 -12.24 -9.88
C ASP A 100 -19.75 -13.70 -10.13
N ALA A 101 -19.04 -14.65 -9.50
CA ALA A 101 -19.35 -16.06 -9.52
C ALA A 101 -19.01 -16.73 -8.18
N PRO A 102 -19.69 -17.83 -7.80
CA PRO A 102 -19.34 -18.58 -6.60
C PRO A 102 -17.92 -19.18 -6.70
N PHE A 103 -17.30 -19.39 -5.54
CA PHE A 103 -16.17 -20.31 -5.42
C PHE A 103 -16.63 -21.76 -5.63
N GLU A 104 -15.83 -22.56 -6.33
CA GLU A 104 -16.16 -23.99 -6.57
C GLU A 104 -16.26 -24.80 -5.28
N LYS A 105 -15.42 -24.48 -4.30
CA LYS A 105 -15.39 -25.09 -2.97
C LYS A 105 -15.42 -24.01 -1.92
N PHE A 106 -16.26 -24.18 -0.92
CA PHE A 106 -16.33 -23.31 0.25
C PHE A 106 -16.15 -24.14 1.51
N THR A 107 -15.23 -23.70 2.38
CA THR A 107 -15.07 -24.23 3.73
C THR A 107 -15.19 -23.06 4.72
N PRO A 108 -16.09 -23.11 5.71
CA PRO A 108 -16.18 -22.10 6.76
C PRO A 108 -14.85 -21.89 7.47
N GLY A 109 -14.50 -20.64 7.74
CA GLY A 109 -13.25 -20.27 8.40
C GLY A 109 -12.06 -20.06 7.45
N GLN A 110 -12.23 -20.28 6.14
CA GLN A 110 -11.18 -20.00 5.16
C GLN A 110 -10.85 -18.51 5.06
N ALA A 111 -9.57 -18.19 4.94
CA ALA A 111 -9.12 -16.85 4.64
C ALA A 111 -9.41 -16.47 3.19
N PHE A 112 -9.71 -15.19 2.96
CA PHE A 112 -9.73 -14.59 1.64
C PHE A 112 -8.93 -13.29 1.64
N GLU A 113 -8.47 -12.91 0.46
CA GLU A 113 -7.74 -11.68 0.19
C GLU A 113 -8.47 -10.86 -0.86
N LEU A 114 -8.53 -9.53 -0.66
CA LEU A 114 -8.97 -8.57 -1.66
C LEU A 114 -7.78 -7.72 -2.13
N SER A 115 -7.69 -7.50 -3.43
CA SER A 115 -6.72 -6.59 -4.04
C SER A 115 -7.36 -5.78 -5.15
N GLY A 116 -7.15 -4.46 -5.12
CA GLY A 116 -7.44 -3.56 -6.23
C GLY A 116 -6.23 -3.36 -7.15
N GLU A 117 -5.12 -4.06 -6.89
CA GLU A 117 -3.80 -3.83 -7.52
C GLU A 117 -3.27 -2.40 -7.33
N GLU A 118 -3.79 -1.69 -6.32
CA GLU A 118 -3.38 -0.34 -5.96
C GLU A 118 -2.30 -0.37 -4.87
N GLU A 119 -1.43 0.64 -4.88
CA GLU A 119 -0.47 0.85 -3.80
C GLU A 119 -1.18 1.15 -2.47
N ALA A 120 -0.60 0.70 -1.35
CA ALA A 120 -1.19 0.82 -0.02
C ALA A 120 -1.64 2.26 0.37
N PRO A 121 -0.90 3.34 0.03
CA PRO A 121 -1.38 4.71 0.23
C PRO A 121 -2.70 5.01 -0.48
N VAL A 122 -2.89 4.52 -1.71
CA VAL A 122 -4.09 4.75 -2.52
C VAL A 122 -5.28 4.01 -1.92
N LEU A 123 -5.09 2.73 -1.56
CA LEU A 123 -6.09 1.94 -0.85
C LEU A 123 -6.54 2.65 0.45
N ALA A 124 -5.59 3.12 1.26
CA ALA A 124 -5.90 3.80 2.52
C ALA A 124 -6.72 5.09 2.29
N MET A 125 -6.39 5.88 1.25
CA MET A 125 -7.15 7.07 0.88
C MET A 125 -8.58 6.71 0.48
N ARG A 126 -8.78 5.70 -0.39
CA ARG A 126 -10.13 5.26 -0.81
C ARG A 126 -11.00 4.82 0.37
N MET A 127 -10.43 4.02 1.28
CA MET A 127 -11.14 3.56 2.47
C MET A 127 -11.57 4.72 3.37
N ILE A 128 -10.73 5.76 3.51
CA ILE A 128 -11.05 6.94 4.33
C ILE A 128 -12.07 7.85 3.66
N THR A 129 -11.95 8.08 2.35
CA THR A 129 -12.83 8.99 1.61
C THR A 129 -14.15 8.34 1.21
N GLY A 130 -14.25 7.02 1.28
CA GLY A 130 -15.39 6.28 0.76
C GLY A 130 -15.45 6.30 -0.77
N THR A 131 -14.30 6.35 -1.45
CA THR A 131 -14.22 6.48 -2.91
C THR A 131 -13.98 5.12 -3.56
N PRO A 132 -14.92 4.59 -4.37
CA PRO A 132 -14.77 3.31 -5.07
C PRO A 132 -13.59 3.30 -6.06
N LEU A 133 -13.09 2.11 -6.41
CA LEU A 133 -11.90 1.89 -7.25
C LEU A 133 -11.88 2.70 -8.56
N GLN A 134 -13.01 2.75 -9.26
CA GLN A 134 -13.15 3.35 -10.60
C GLN A 134 -13.46 4.85 -10.54
N VAL A 135 -13.62 5.40 -9.33
CA VAL A 135 -13.92 6.82 -9.12
C VAL A 135 -12.62 7.55 -8.76
N ALA A 136 -12.40 8.71 -9.36
CA ALA A 136 -11.26 9.56 -9.03
C ALA A 136 -11.34 10.01 -7.56
N LEU A 137 -10.20 9.99 -6.85
CA LEU A 137 -10.11 10.53 -5.50
C LEU A 137 -10.49 12.03 -5.50
N PRO A 138 -11.16 12.52 -4.44
CA PRO A 138 -11.51 13.93 -4.32
C PRO A 138 -10.24 14.80 -4.22
N PRO A 139 -10.35 16.13 -4.43
CA PRO A 139 -9.22 17.05 -4.27
C PRO A 139 -8.53 16.87 -2.92
N LEU A 140 -7.22 16.66 -2.95
CA LEU A 140 -6.42 16.33 -1.77
C LEU A 140 -5.01 16.93 -1.82
N GLN A 141 -4.39 17.05 -0.65
CA GLN A 141 -2.96 17.26 -0.46
C GLN A 141 -2.38 16.03 0.23
N LEU A 142 -1.27 15.51 -0.30
CA LEU A 142 -0.61 14.30 0.20
C LEU A 142 0.80 14.62 0.68
N ARG A 143 1.12 14.20 1.91
CA ARG A 143 2.48 14.04 2.42
C ARG A 143 2.74 12.55 2.55
N LEU A 144 3.71 12.05 1.80
CA LEU A 144 4.06 10.62 1.77
C LEU A 144 5.50 10.43 2.26
N GLY A 145 5.66 9.64 3.33
CA GLY A 145 6.91 9.03 3.75
C GLY A 145 6.95 7.56 3.35
N SER A 146 8.13 7.04 2.99
CA SER A 146 8.27 5.61 2.74
C SER A 146 9.70 5.12 2.99
N THR A 147 9.80 3.88 3.45
CA THR A 147 11.08 3.17 3.61
C THR A 147 11.50 2.40 2.35
N LYS A 148 10.76 2.45 1.23
CA LYS A 148 11.09 1.71 -0.01
C LYS A 148 12.53 1.95 -0.48
N GLY A 149 12.96 3.22 -0.50
CA GLY A 149 14.32 3.59 -0.92
C GLY A 149 15.41 3.09 0.03
N THR A 150 15.21 3.22 1.34
CA THR A 150 16.14 2.74 2.35
C THR A 150 16.24 1.21 2.34
N ASN A 151 15.12 0.51 2.21
CA ASN A 151 15.10 -0.96 2.13
C ASN A 151 15.77 -1.45 0.85
N ALA A 152 15.53 -0.80 -0.29
CA ALA A 152 16.22 -1.13 -1.53
C ALA A 152 17.76 -1.00 -1.39
N LEU A 153 18.24 0.04 -0.70
CA LEU A 153 19.66 0.23 -0.42
C LEU A 153 20.20 -0.86 0.53
N LEU A 154 19.52 -1.10 1.66
CA LEU A 154 19.95 -2.08 2.67
C LEU A 154 19.94 -3.52 2.14
N GLU A 155 18.96 -3.87 1.32
CA GLU A 155 18.82 -5.18 0.68
C GLU A 155 19.65 -5.30 -0.62
N ARG A 156 20.39 -4.24 -0.99
CA ARG A 156 21.17 -4.14 -2.24
C ARG A 156 20.33 -4.46 -3.51
N LYS A 157 19.04 -4.12 -3.48
CA LYS A 157 18.08 -4.29 -4.57
C LYS A 157 17.97 -3.00 -5.38
N GLY A 158 18.99 -2.72 -6.17
CA GLY A 158 19.01 -1.59 -7.11
C GLY A 158 18.82 -2.03 -8.56
N ALA A 159 18.73 -1.05 -9.46
CA ALA A 159 18.89 -1.28 -10.89
C ALA A 159 20.40 -1.32 -11.25
N PRO A 160 20.80 -2.02 -12.33
CA PRO A 160 22.15 -1.90 -12.87
C PRO A 160 22.45 -0.44 -13.28
N LEU A 161 23.65 0.04 -12.96
CA LEU A 161 24.06 1.43 -13.21
C LEU A 161 25.41 1.46 -13.94
N THR A 162 25.62 2.49 -14.76
CA THR A 162 26.92 2.82 -15.35
C THR A 162 27.36 4.17 -14.82
N LEU A 163 28.58 4.22 -14.26
CA LEU A 163 29.20 5.47 -13.83
C LEU A 163 30.10 6.00 -14.97
N LEU A 164 29.83 7.23 -15.41
CA LEU A 164 30.69 7.96 -16.32
C LEU A 164 31.50 8.98 -15.51
N VAL A 165 32.82 8.91 -15.61
CA VAL A 165 33.75 9.81 -14.91
C VAL A 165 34.73 10.43 -15.89
N THR A 166 35.34 11.54 -15.49
CA THR A 166 36.43 12.16 -16.23
C THR A 166 37.65 11.21 -16.28
N GLU A 167 38.42 11.31 -17.35
CA GLU A 167 39.68 10.55 -17.48
C GLU A 167 40.57 10.77 -16.26
N GLY A 168 41.14 9.68 -15.72
CA GLY A 168 41.93 9.68 -14.49
C GLY A 168 41.15 9.47 -13.19
N PHE A 169 39.80 9.41 -13.21
CA PHE A 169 38.96 9.26 -12.00
C PHE A 169 38.23 7.91 -11.88
N ALA A 170 38.70 6.87 -12.57
CA ALA A 170 38.05 5.55 -12.56
C ALA A 170 37.89 4.95 -11.14
N ASP A 171 38.78 5.29 -10.21
CA ASP A 171 38.80 4.77 -8.84
C ASP A 171 37.98 5.59 -7.82
N ILE A 172 37.25 6.63 -8.25
CA ILE A 172 36.66 7.62 -7.32
C ILE A 172 35.72 6.98 -6.28
N LEU A 173 34.92 5.97 -6.65
CA LEU A 173 34.04 5.26 -5.70
C LEU A 173 34.80 4.37 -4.71
N ARG A 174 35.95 3.81 -5.14
CA ARG A 174 36.84 3.01 -4.27
C ARG A 174 37.57 3.89 -3.26
N ILE A 175 37.99 5.09 -3.68
CA ILE A 175 38.65 6.07 -2.80
C ILE A 175 37.65 6.61 -1.76
N GLY A 176 36.39 6.80 -2.17
CA GLY A 176 35.31 7.26 -1.30
C GLY A 176 35.59 8.63 -0.69
N LEU A 177 35.04 8.88 0.49
CA LEU A 177 35.19 10.16 1.21
C LEU A 177 36.41 10.22 2.14
N GLN A 178 37.27 9.18 2.14
CA GLN A 178 38.38 9.03 3.08
C GLN A 178 37.97 9.20 4.56
N GLN A 179 36.69 8.98 4.88
CA GLN A 179 36.21 8.98 6.26
C GLN A 179 36.85 7.82 7.01
N ARG A 180 37.48 8.11 8.15
CA ARG A 180 38.10 7.11 9.04
C ARG A 180 37.34 7.08 10.36
N PRO A 181 36.41 6.12 10.55
CA PRO A 181 35.68 5.96 11.80
C PRO A 181 36.63 5.73 12.99
N ASP A 182 37.69 4.94 12.75
CA ASP A 182 38.84 4.85 13.64
C ASP A 182 40.04 5.52 12.97
N LEU A 183 40.36 6.74 13.42
CA LEU A 183 41.37 7.59 12.80
C LEU A 183 42.78 6.99 12.87
N PHE A 184 43.07 6.18 13.89
CA PHE A 184 44.41 5.66 14.18
C PHE A 184 44.59 4.18 13.85
N SER A 185 43.53 3.48 13.40
CA SER A 185 43.69 2.09 12.96
C SER A 185 44.64 2.00 11.76
N LEU A 186 45.64 1.11 11.88
CA LEU A 186 46.55 0.78 10.79
C LEU A 186 45.90 -0.15 9.75
N PHE A 187 44.90 -0.93 10.18
CA PHE A 187 44.12 -1.82 9.33
C PHE A 187 42.76 -1.17 9.06
N ILE A 188 42.57 -0.68 7.84
CA ILE A 188 41.34 0.01 7.45
C ILE A 188 40.38 -1.01 6.83
N ASP A 189 39.29 -1.31 7.54
CA ASP A 189 38.19 -2.10 7.01
C ASP A 189 37.34 -1.22 6.10
N GLN A 190 37.42 -1.45 4.78
CA GLN A 190 36.58 -0.76 3.81
C GLN A 190 35.24 -1.49 3.67
N PRO A 191 34.10 -0.77 3.66
CA PRO A 191 32.82 -1.40 3.38
C PRO A 191 32.80 -1.95 1.95
N GLU A 192 32.18 -3.11 1.77
CA GLU A 192 32.02 -3.70 0.44
C GLU A 192 31.26 -2.75 -0.50
N PRO A 193 31.78 -2.51 -1.72
CA PRO A 193 31.13 -1.61 -2.67
C PRO A 193 29.73 -2.08 -3.02
N LEU A 194 28.84 -1.14 -3.35
CA LEU A 194 27.47 -1.44 -3.78
C LEU A 194 27.38 -1.94 -5.24
N TYR A 195 28.51 -1.95 -5.95
CA TYR A 195 28.61 -2.33 -7.36
C TYR A 195 29.54 -3.54 -7.52
N THR A 196 29.31 -4.31 -8.58
CA THR A 196 30.20 -5.37 -9.04
C THR A 196 31.05 -4.83 -10.19
N LEU A 197 32.33 -5.21 -10.25
CA LEU A 197 33.23 -4.90 -11.37
C LEU A 197 33.06 -5.90 -12.52
#